data_AF-A0A0N0H2S1-F1
#
_entry.id   AF-A0A0N0H2S1-F1
#
_cell.length_a   1.000
_cell.length_b   1.000
_cell.length_c   1.000
_cell.angle_alpha   90.00
_cell.angle_beta   90.00
_cell.angle_gamma   90.00
#
_symmetry.space_group_name_H-M   'P 1'
#
loop_
_entity.id
_entity.type
_entity.pdbx_description
1 polymer ?
#
loop_
_entity_poly.entity_id
_entity_poly.type
_entity_poly.pdbx_seq_one_letter_code
_entity_poly.pdbx_strand_id
1 'polypeptide(L)'
;LARTKLGTAKVEPNKVTVPYALPAGEATNADMAKSLPRVASALDVPTTAVRYRPDPESARKGELVIVPNDMLKEVIWYPGPSAPGGSIAEPLVIGVYDDGRELHLTLPQAIHLLVMGVTGSGKTEAALDVMAEVLTRRDVAVWLSDPKRGQDLGEAFGACDWVVTTQDGAAVMIAAFEAVIPARQLWLGSHSYR
;
A
#
# COMPACT_ATOMS: atom_id res chain seq x y z
N LEU A 1 -2.82 20.07 27.86
CA LEU A 1 -3.71 20.37 26.72
C LEU A 1 -4.86 21.36 27.02
N ALA A 2 -4.99 21.92 28.23
CA ALA A 2 -6.19 22.69 28.63
C ALA A 2 -6.54 23.94 27.78
N ARG A 3 -5.64 24.40 26.90
CA ARG A 3 -5.87 25.55 25.99
C ARG A 3 -5.67 25.20 24.51
N THR A 4 -5.61 23.91 24.19
CA THR A 4 -5.51 23.46 22.80
C THR A 4 -6.79 23.84 22.06
N LYS A 5 -6.64 24.53 20.93
CA LYS A 5 -7.77 24.82 20.04
C LYS A 5 -7.96 23.65 19.10
N LEU A 6 -9.18 23.15 18.99
CA LEU A 6 -9.59 22.19 17.97
C LEU A 6 -10.27 22.93 16.83
N GLY A 7 -9.94 22.55 15.60
CA GLY A 7 -10.62 23.02 14.40
C GLY A 7 -11.89 22.21 14.12
N THR A 8 -12.50 22.47 12.97
CA THR A 8 -13.67 21.71 12.50
C THR A 8 -13.28 20.27 12.24
N ALA A 9 -13.99 19.34 12.89
CA ALA A 9 -13.79 17.91 12.67
C ALA A 9 -14.33 17.48 11.30
N LYS A 10 -13.53 16.73 10.54
CA LYS A 10 -13.99 15.97 9.38
C LYS A 10 -14.38 14.57 9.87
N VAL A 11 -15.64 14.21 9.69
CA VAL A 11 -16.20 12.92 10.10
C VAL A 11 -16.47 12.07 8.86
N GLU A 12 -15.89 10.88 8.85
CA GLU A 12 -16.02 9.83 7.86
C GLU A 12 -16.51 8.54 8.59
N PRO A 13 -17.09 7.55 7.89
CA PRO A 13 -17.81 6.44 8.53
C PRO A 13 -17.09 5.73 9.69
N ASN A 14 -15.77 5.51 9.59
CA ASN A 14 -14.93 4.91 10.64
C ASN A 14 -13.67 5.74 10.92
N LYS A 15 -13.71 7.05 10.64
CA LYS A 15 -12.55 7.92 10.80
C LYS A 15 -12.95 9.34 11.11
N VAL A 16 -12.29 9.92 12.09
CA VAL A 16 -12.44 11.34 12.43
C VAL A 16 -11.08 12.02 12.34
N THR A 17 -11.01 13.11 11.59
CA THR A 17 -9.81 13.95 11.50
C THR A 17 -10.11 15.32 12.11
N VAL A 18 -9.32 15.74 13.09
CA VAL A 18 -9.52 17.00 13.82
C VAL A 18 -8.23 17.82 13.79
N PRO A 19 -8.20 18.98 13.11
CA PRO A 19 -7.08 19.90 13.20
C PRO A 19 -6.90 20.39 14.64
N TYR A 20 -5.67 20.56 15.09
CA TYR A 20 -5.38 21.15 16.40
C TYR A 20 -4.35 22.29 16.29
N ALA A 21 -4.44 23.21 17.25
CA ALA A 21 -3.43 24.24 17.49
C ALA A 21 -3.16 24.36 18.98
N LEU A 22 -1.93 24.03 19.38
CA LEU A 22 -1.46 24.19 20.75
C LEU A 22 -1.17 25.67 21.06
N PRO A 23 -1.23 26.08 22.34
CA PRO A 23 -0.87 27.43 22.75
C PRO A 23 0.58 27.76 22.36
N ALA A 24 0.77 28.91 21.71
CA ALA A 24 2.08 29.34 21.24
C ALA A 24 3.04 29.56 22.42
N GLY A 25 4.27 29.05 22.32
CA GLY A 25 5.30 29.22 23.34
C GLY A 25 5.14 28.35 24.60
N GLU A 26 4.06 27.58 24.74
CA GLU A 26 3.80 26.79 25.95
C GLU A 26 3.79 25.28 25.70
N ALA A 27 3.42 24.84 24.50
CA ALA A 27 3.31 23.42 24.17
C ALA A 27 3.68 23.16 22.71
N THR A 28 4.15 21.94 22.47
CA THR A 28 4.65 21.47 21.18
C THR A 28 4.00 20.14 20.78
N ASN A 29 4.23 19.71 19.54
CA ASN A 29 3.79 18.40 19.06
C ASN A 29 4.28 17.23 19.94
N ALA A 30 5.38 17.37 20.67
CA ALA A 30 5.83 16.37 21.65
C ALA A 30 4.86 16.23 22.84
N ASP A 31 4.25 17.33 23.28
CA ASP A 31 3.22 17.31 24.33
C ASP A 31 1.92 16.70 23.83
N MET A 32 1.59 16.91 22.56
CA MET A 32 0.46 16.22 21.91
C MET A 32 0.69 14.71 21.87
N ALA A 33 1.87 14.26 21.43
CA ALA A 33 2.22 12.84 21.38
C ALA A 33 2.09 12.17 22.76
N LYS A 34 2.57 12.82 23.84
CA LYS A 34 2.45 12.32 25.22
C LYS A 34 1.01 12.27 25.72
N SER A 35 0.10 13.03 25.13
CA SER A 35 -1.29 13.13 25.55
C SER A 35 -2.22 12.14 24.85
N LEU A 36 -1.78 11.47 23.78
CA LEU A 36 -2.60 10.52 23.02
C LEU A 36 -3.26 9.43 23.87
N PRO A 37 -2.59 8.83 24.88
CA PRO A 37 -3.25 7.84 25.75
C PRO A 37 -4.43 8.43 26.54
N ARG A 38 -4.36 9.70 26.94
CA ARG A 38 -5.46 10.39 27.62
C ARG A 38 -6.60 10.71 26.68
N VAL A 39 -6.30 11.05 25.42
CA VAL A 39 -7.31 11.24 24.38
C VAL A 39 -8.02 9.93 24.08
N ALA A 40 -7.27 8.84 23.88
CA ALA A 40 -7.83 7.51 23.67
C ALA A 40 -8.71 7.07 24.85
N SER A 41 -8.25 7.26 26.09
CA SER A 41 -9.03 6.98 27.30
C SER A 41 -10.30 7.83 27.40
N ALA A 42 -10.25 9.12 27.02
CA ALA A 42 -11.42 9.99 27.05
C ALA A 42 -12.47 9.63 25.99
N LEU A 43 -12.04 9.02 24.88
CA LEU A 43 -12.89 8.56 23.79
C LEU A 43 -13.32 7.10 23.94
N ASP A 44 -12.85 6.40 24.98
CA ASP A 44 -13.06 4.96 25.20
C ASP A 44 -12.67 4.09 23.99
N VAL A 45 -11.48 4.35 23.43
CA VAL A 45 -10.91 3.60 22.31
C VAL A 45 -9.49 3.10 22.62
N PRO A 46 -8.99 2.05 21.93
CA PRO A 46 -7.60 1.63 22.07
C PRO A 46 -6.61 2.76 21.76
N THR A 47 -5.43 2.73 22.37
CA THR A 47 -4.39 3.74 22.10
C THR A 47 -3.94 3.76 20.64
N THR A 48 -3.99 2.61 19.95
CA THR A 48 -3.69 2.48 18.52
C THR A 48 -4.71 3.17 17.61
N ALA A 49 -5.94 3.41 18.10
CA ALA A 49 -7.00 4.08 17.35
C ALA A 49 -6.73 5.59 17.17
N VAL A 50 -5.88 6.19 18.02
CA VAL A 50 -5.61 7.64 18.01
C VAL A 50 -4.19 7.90 17.53
N ARG A 51 -4.06 8.58 16.39
CA ARG A 51 -2.79 9.01 15.81
C ARG A 51 -2.76 10.52 15.69
N TYR A 52 -1.57 11.08 15.65
CA TYR A 52 -1.36 12.49 15.31
C TYR A 52 -0.49 12.61 14.08
N ARG A 53 -0.77 13.62 13.27
CA ARG A 53 0.01 14.01 12.09
C ARG A 53 0.44 15.45 12.31
N PRO A 54 1.68 15.70 12.75
CA PRO A 54 2.16 17.06 12.93
C PRO A 54 2.24 17.77 11.57
N ASP A 55 1.94 19.06 11.56
CA ASP A 55 2.22 19.93 10.41
C ASP A 55 3.75 20.12 10.30
N PRO A 56 4.40 19.74 9.18
CA PRO A 56 5.85 19.88 9.03
C PRO A 56 6.32 21.33 9.15
N GLU A 57 5.45 22.30 8.85
CA GLU A 57 5.76 23.72 8.89
C GLU A 57 5.45 24.34 10.27
N SER A 58 5.03 23.55 11.27
CA SER A 58 4.63 24.09 12.57
C SER A 58 4.82 23.12 13.74
N ALA A 59 5.66 23.51 14.70
CA ALA A 59 5.90 22.79 15.95
C ALA A 59 4.68 22.67 16.90
N ARG A 60 3.56 23.35 16.59
CA ARG A 60 2.37 23.45 17.47
C ARG A 60 1.04 23.12 16.80
N LYS A 61 1.04 22.71 15.53
CA LYS A 61 -0.17 22.43 14.74
C LYS A 61 -0.07 21.04 14.12
N GLY A 62 -1.21 20.50 13.75
CA GLY A 62 -1.32 19.23 13.06
C GLY A 62 -2.76 18.74 13.07
N GLU A 63 -2.91 17.45 12.86
CA GLU A 63 -4.20 16.75 12.88
C GLU A 63 -4.17 15.59 13.86
N LEU A 64 -5.28 15.39 14.57
CA LEU A 64 -5.58 14.13 15.23
C LEU A 64 -6.41 13.27 14.28
N VAL A 65 -6.01 12.02 14.10
CA VAL A 65 -6.72 11.02 13.29
C VAL A 65 -7.17 9.91 14.23
N ILE A 66 -8.48 9.73 14.34
CA ILE A 66 -9.11 8.72 15.19
C ILE A 66 -9.81 7.69 14.30
N VAL A 67 -9.48 6.41 14.47
CA VAL A 67 -10.10 5.26 13.79
C VAL A 67 -10.67 4.32 14.85
N PRO A 68 -11.96 4.47 15.22
CA PRO A 68 -12.53 3.78 16.39
C PRO A 68 -12.59 2.26 16.26
N ASN A 69 -12.88 1.74 15.07
CA ASN A 69 -12.93 0.31 14.80
C ASN A 69 -11.73 -0.09 13.93
N ASP A 70 -10.92 -1.05 14.39
CA ASP A 70 -9.80 -1.56 13.62
C ASP A 70 -10.29 -2.62 12.61
N MET A 71 -10.38 -2.21 11.34
CA MET A 71 -10.82 -3.11 10.26
C MET A 71 -9.81 -4.22 9.94
N LEU A 72 -8.58 -4.15 10.46
CA LEU A 72 -7.54 -5.17 10.26
C LEU A 72 -7.47 -6.19 11.40
N LYS A 73 -8.39 -6.10 12.37
CA LYS A 73 -8.42 -7.00 13.53
C LYS A 73 -8.75 -8.45 13.15
N GLU A 74 -9.59 -8.63 12.14
CA GLU A 74 -10.02 -9.93 11.64
C GLU A 74 -9.35 -10.24 10.29
N VAL A 75 -9.29 -11.51 9.93
CA VAL A 75 -8.80 -11.94 8.62
C VAL A 75 -9.71 -11.40 7.53
N ILE A 76 -9.13 -10.70 6.56
CA ILE A 76 -9.83 -10.23 5.37
C ILE A 76 -9.47 -11.18 4.24
N TRP A 77 -10.47 -11.89 3.74
CA TRP A 77 -10.28 -12.76 2.59
C TRP A 77 -10.20 -11.94 1.31
N TYR A 78 -9.25 -12.29 0.44
CA TYR A 78 -9.12 -11.69 -0.87
C TYR A 78 -10.43 -11.85 -1.66
N PRO A 79 -11.09 -10.75 -2.08
CA PRO A 79 -12.41 -10.82 -2.72
C PRO A 79 -12.34 -11.28 -4.18
N GLY A 80 -11.14 -11.47 -4.72
CA GLY A 80 -10.89 -11.69 -6.14
C GLY A 80 -10.44 -10.42 -6.86
N PRO A 81 -10.03 -10.53 -8.13
CA PRO A 81 -9.46 -9.40 -8.85
C PRO A 81 -10.47 -8.27 -9.08
N SER A 82 -10.02 -7.05 -8.84
CA SER A 82 -10.86 -5.84 -8.85
C SER A 82 -11.31 -5.39 -10.24
N ALA A 83 -10.52 -5.66 -11.29
CA ALA A 83 -10.89 -5.32 -12.67
C ALA A 83 -10.29 -6.31 -13.70
N PRO A 84 -10.81 -7.56 -13.75
CA PRO A 84 -10.45 -8.52 -14.79
C PRO A 84 -10.73 -7.96 -16.19
N GLY A 85 -9.78 -8.11 -17.10
CA GLY A 85 -9.82 -7.55 -18.45
C GLY A 85 -9.59 -6.03 -18.52
N GLY A 86 -9.47 -5.35 -17.39
CA GLY A 86 -9.10 -3.95 -17.30
C GLY A 86 -7.63 -3.71 -17.65
N SER A 87 -7.25 -2.43 -17.75
CA SER A 87 -5.85 -2.06 -17.98
C SER A 87 -5.05 -2.16 -16.69
N ILE A 88 -3.75 -2.50 -16.79
CA ILE A 88 -2.77 -2.38 -15.70
C ILE A 88 -2.56 -0.93 -15.24
N ALA A 89 -3.04 0.04 -16.04
CA ALA A 89 -3.02 1.44 -15.65
C ALA A 89 -4.03 1.78 -14.55
N GLU A 90 -5.04 0.95 -14.35
CA GLU A 90 -6.00 1.07 -13.24
C GLU A 90 -5.36 0.57 -11.94
N PRO A 91 -5.62 1.19 -10.78
CA PRO A 91 -5.08 0.72 -9.51
C PRO A 91 -5.50 -0.72 -9.20
N LEU A 92 -4.57 -1.49 -8.63
CA LEU A 92 -4.88 -2.79 -8.04
C LEU A 92 -5.51 -2.57 -6.65
N VAL A 93 -6.51 -3.37 -6.30
CA VAL A 93 -7.08 -3.38 -4.94
C VAL A 93 -6.55 -4.60 -4.19
N ILE A 94 -5.60 -4.38 -3.29
CA ILE A 94 -4.82 -5.46 -2.64
C ILE A 94 -5.11 -5.57 -1.14
N GLY A 95 -6.21 -4.97 -0.67
CA GLY A 95 -6.61 -4.98 0.72
C GLY A 95 -7.34 -3.71 1.11
N VAL A 96 -7.32 -3.40 2.41
CA VAL A 96 -7.90 -2.18 2.98
C VAL A 96 -6.95 -1.56 4.01
N TYR A 97 -7.13 -0.28 4.28
CA TYR A 97 -6.57 0.38 5.45
C TYR A 97 -7.38 0.04 6.71
N ASP A 98 -6.85 0.36 7.89
CA ASP A 98 -7.55 0.20 9.17
C ASP A 98 -8.87 0.98 9.29
N ASP A 99 -9.03 2.05 8.52
CA ASP A 99 -10.29 2.78 8.38
C ASP A 99 -11.28 2.14 7.39
N GLY A 100 -10.91 1.03 6.76
CA GLY A 100 -11.74 0.25 5.84
C GLY A 100 -11.71 0.74 4.39
N ARG A 101 -11.02 1.85 4.08
CA ARG A 101 -10.84 2.27 2.68
C ARG A 101 -9.95 1.28 1.94
N GLU A 102 -10.24 1.07 0.67
CA GLU A 102 -9.42 0.20 -0.20
C GLU A 102 -7.96 0.65 -0.24
N LEU A 103 -7.05 -0.33 -0.20
CA LEU A 103 -5.63 -0.15 -0.44
C LEU A 103 -5.38 -0.24 -1.95
N HIS A 104 -5.23 0.93 -2.57
CA HIS A 104 -4.94 1.05 -4.00
C HIS A 104 -3.43 1.02 -4.23
N LEU A 105 -2.97 0.08 -5.06
CA LEU A 105 -1.61 -0.02 -5.55
C LEU A 105 -1.57 0.27 -7.04
N THR A 106 -1.03 1.43 -7.43
CA THR A 106 -0.93 1.82 -8.84
C THR A 106 0.47 1.53 -9.38
N LEU A 107 0.59 0.46 -10.18
CA LEU A 107 1.88 -0.05 -10.66
C LEU A 107 2.61 0.83 -11.68
N PRO A 108 1.95 1.51 -12.63
CA PRO A 108 2.67 2.40 -13.55
C PRO A 108 3.41 3.56 -12.86
N GLN A 109 2.98 3.95 -11.65
CA GLN A 109 3.65 4.95 -10.82
C GLN A 109 4.67 4.31 -9.85
N ALA A 110 4.54 3.02 -9.56
CA ALA A 110 5.46 2.23 -8.76
C ALA A 110 6.38 1.40 -9.67
N ILE A 111 7.47 2.00 -10.15
CA ILE A 111 8.41 1.33 -11.06
C ILE A 111 8.92 -0.03 -10.53
N HIS A 112 8.98 -0.22 -9.20
CA HIS A 112 9.30 -1.52 -8.58
C HIS A 112 8.59 -1.70 -7.21
N LEU A 113 8.03 -2.88 -6.97
CA LEU A 113 7.44 -3.28 -5.67
C LEU A 113 8.35 -4.31 -5.00
N LEU A 114 8.66 -4.11 -3.72
CA LEU A 114 9.38 -5.07 -2.89
C LEU A 114 8.47 -5.60 -1.78
N VAL A 115 8.12 -6.89 -1.84
CA VAL A 115 7.36 -7.59 -0.80
C VAL A 115 8.35 -8.39 0.06
N MET A 116 8.42 -8.07 1.35
CA MET A 116 9.31 -8.74 2.30
C MET A 116 8.59 -9.03 3.61
N GLY A 117 9.02 -10.09 4.29
CA GLY A 117 8.46 -10.47 5.59
C GLY A 117 9.05 -11.77 6.10
N VAL A 118 8.88 -12.02 7.39
CA VAL A 118 9.26 -13.29 8.03
C VAL A 118 8.25 -14.38 7.67
N THR A 119 8.59 -15.65 7.89
CA THR A 119 7.64 -16.77 7.73
C THR A 119 6.40 -16.54 8.58
N GLY A 120 5.21 -16.74 8.00
CA GLY A 120 3.93 -16.53 8.67
C GLY A 120 3.41 -15.09 8.69
N SER A 121 4.14 -14.13 8.08
CA SER A 121 3.71 -12.72 8.00
C SER A 121 2.69 -12.41 6.90
N GLY A 122 2.30 -13.39 6.08
CA GLY A 122 1.39 -13.18 4.95
C GLY A 122 2.07 -12.71 3.65
N LYS A 123 3.41 -12.73 3.58
CA LYS A 123 4.15 -12.21 2.41
C LYS A 123 3.86 -12.96 1.10
N THR A 124 3.59 -14.26 1.16
CA THR A 124 3.38 -15.08 -0.05
C THR A 124 1.97 -14.83 -0.57
N GLU A 125 1.00 -14.77 0.34
CA GLU A 125 -0.40 -14.46 0.11
C GLU A 125 -0.53 -13.06 -0.52
N ALA A 126 0.14 -12.05 0.06
CA ALA A 126 0.15 -10.70 -0.51
C ALA A 126 0.77 -10.66 -1.93
N ALA A 127 1.82 -11.44 -2.19
CA ALA A 127 2.41 -11.53 -3.52
C ALA A 127 1.46 -12.22 -4.52
N LEU A 128 0.73 -13.26 -4.08
CA LEU A 128 -0.27 -13.94 -4.89
C LEU A 128 -1.48 -13.05 -5.19
N ASP A 129 -1.95 -12.24 -4.23
CA ASP A 129 -3.04 -11.28 -4.46
C ASP A 129 -2.65 -10.24 -5.52
N VAL A 130 -1.42 -9.70 -5.44
CA VAL A 130 -0.87 -8.81 -6.48
C VAL A 130 -0.77 -9.54 -7.82
N MET A 131 -0.27 -10.77 -7.84
CA MET A 131 -0.17 -11.54 -9.08
C MET A 131 -1.55 -11.84 -9.69
N ALA A 132 -2.55 -12.17 -8.89
CA ALA A 132 -3.93 -12.42 -9.36
C ALA A 132 -4.54 -11.15 -9.99
N GLU A 133 -4.34 -10.00 -9.35
CA GLU A 133 -4.70 -8.70 -9.91
C GLU A 133 -4.01 -8.43 -11.25
N VAL A 134 -2.70 -8.69 -11.36
CA VAL A 134 -1.90 -8.42 -12.57
C VAL A 134 -2.24 -9.39 -13.70
N LEU A 135 -2.28 -10.69 -13.43
CA LEU A 135 -2.50 -11.76 -14.41
C LEU A 135 -3.88 -11.67 -15.08
N THR A 136 -4.82 -10.96 -14.47
CA THR A 136 -6.15 -10.74 -15.04
C THR A 136 -6.26 -9.46 -15.86
N ARG A 137 -5.19 -8.66 -16.00
CA ARG A 137 -5.18 -7.44 -16.84
C ARG A 137 -4.91 -7.77 -18.30
N ARG A 138 -5.46 -6.95 -19.21
CA ARG A 138 -5.41 -7.24 -20.65
C ARG A 138 -4.11 -6.84 -21.35
N ASP A 139 -3.30 -5.99 -20.72
CA ASP A 139 -2.16 -5.30 -21.33
C ASP A 139 -0.84 -5.54 -20.57
N VAL A 140 -0.72 -6.74 -19.98
CA VAL A 140 0.49 -7.19 -19.29
C VAL A 140 1.12 -8.38 -20.00
N ALA A 141 2.42 -8.54 -19.80
CA ALA A 141 3.13 -9.80 -19.98
C ALA A 141 3.84 -10.10 -18.65
N VAL A 142 3.65 -11.30 -18.12
CA VAL A 142 4.14 -11.71 -16.81
C VAL A 142 5.28 -12.72 -16.96
N TRP A 143 6.47 -12.31 -16.53
CA TRP A 143 7.65 -13.16 -16.45
C TRP A 143 7.92 -13.49 -14.98
N LEU A 144 8.11 -14.77 -14.67
CA LEU A 144 8.25 -15.26 -13.31
C LEU A 144 9.55 -16.05 -13.13
N SER A 145 10.36 -15.63 -12.16
CA SER A 145 11.52 -16.38 -11.69
C SER A 145 11.23 -16.97 -10.31
N ASP A 146 11.09 -18.29 -10.22
CA ASP A 146 10.88 -19.00 -8.96
C ASP A 146 11.94 -20.09 -8.73
N PRO A 147 13.05 -19.77 -8.04
CA PRO A 147 14.10 -20.74 -7.73
C PRO A 147 13.64 -21.87 -6.79
N LYS A 148 12.47 -21.75 -6.14
CA LYS A 148 11.86 -22.82 -5.34
C LYS A 148 11.00 -23.78 -6.17
N ARG A 149 10.99 -23.64 -7.50
CA ARG A 149 10.43 -24.62 -8.45
C ARG A 149 8.94 -24.89 -8.22
N GLY A 150 8.18 -23.86 -7.90
CA GLY A 150 6.73 -23.92 -7.76
C GLY A 150 6.25 -24.26 -6.36
N GLN A 151 7.14 -24.34 -5.36
CA GLN A 151 6.74 -24.62 -3.98
C GLN A 151 5.72 -23.61 -3.44
N ASP A 152 5.90 -22.32 -3.75
CA ASP A 152 5.03 -21.24 -3.26
C ASP A 152 4.14 -20.67 -4.39
N LEU A 153 4.66 -20.60 -5.63
CA LEU A 153 4.01 -19.89 -6.75
C LEU A 153 3.61 -20.81 -7.92
N GLY A 154 3.71 -22.14 -7.74
CA GLY A 154 3.52 -23.11 -8.82
C GLY A 154 2.15 -23.03 -9.50
N GLU A 155 1.11 -22.68 -8.74
CA GLU A 155 -0.26 -22.52 -9.27
C GLU A 155 -0.35 -21.39 -10.31
N ALA A 156 0.51 -20.37 -10.22
CA ALA A 156 0.53 -19.26 -11.15
C ALA A 156 1.32 -19.54 -12.44
N PHE A 157 2.07 -20.65 -12.51
CA PHE A 157 3.00 -20.90 -13.63
C PHE A 157 2.29 -20.94 -14.97
N GLY A 158 1.11 -21.59 -15.03
CA GLY A 158 0.34 -21.71 -16.27
C GLY A 158 -0.25 -20.39 -16.77
N ALA A 159 -0.29 -19.36 -15.93
CA ALA A 159 -0.79 -18.04 -16.29
C ALA A 159 0.35 -17.07 -16.69
N CYS A 160 1.61 -17.42 -16.46
CA CYS A 160 2.76 -16.59 -16.80
C CYS A 160 3.26 -16.86 -18.22
N ASP A 161 3.71 -15.82 -18.93
CA ASP A 161 4.23 -15.93 -20.30
C ASP A 161 5.61 -16.59 -20.37
N TRP A 162 6.43 -16.41 -19.33
CA TRP A 162 7.74 -17.01 -19.23
C TRP A 162 8.11 -17.32 -17.77
N VAL A 163 8.24 -18.61 -17.45
CA VAL A 163 8.65 -19.08 -16.13
C VAL A 163 10.06 -19.65 -16.19
N VAL A 164 10.91 -19.26 -15.23
CA VAL A 164 12.23 -19.86 -15.00
C VAL A 164 12.36 -20.31 -13.55
N THR A 165 13.00 -21.46 -13.33
CA THR A 165 13.13 -22.08 -12.00
C THR A 165 14.57 -22.28 -11.56
N THR A 166 15.51 -21.68 -12.29
CA THR A 166 16.95 -21.73 -12.04
C THR A 166 17.54 -20.32 -11.99
N GLN A 167 18.66 -20.17 -11.30
CA GLN A 167 19.37 -18.89 -11.23
C GLN A 167 19.87 -18.45 -12.61
N ASP A 168 20.42 -19.38 -13.40
CA ASP A 168 20.85 -19.09 -14.78
C ASP A 168 19.67 -18.64 -15.66
N GLY A 169 18.51 -19.28 -15.51
CA GLY A 169 17.28 -18.87 -16.21
C GLY A 169 16.83 -17.46 -15.81
N ALA A 170 16.93 -17.12 -14.51
CA ALA A 170 16.65 -15.77 -14.03
C ALA A 170 17.61 -14.73 -14.62
N ALA A 171 18.90 -15.05 -14.71
CA ALA A 171 19.89 -14.18 -15.34
C ALA A 171 19.59 -13.93 -16.83
N VAL A 172 19.18 -14.98 -17.56
CA VAL A 172 18.74 -14.86 -18.96
C VAL A 172 17.48 -13.98 -19.09
N MET A 173 16.52 -14.14 -18.18
CA MET A 173 15.31 -13.32 -18.15
C MET A 173 15.62 -11.84 -17.89
N ILE A 174 16.55 -11.54 -16.98
CA ILE A 174 17.03 -10.17 -16.72
C ILE A 174 17.71 -9.58 -17.95
N ALA A 175 18.63 -10.33 -18.59
CA ALA A 175 19.29 -9.87 -19.81
C ALA A 175 18.30 -9.60 -20.96
N ALA A 176 17.23 -10.40 -21.07
CA ALA A 176 16.15 -10.14 -22.01
C ALA A 176 15.39 -8.85 -21.68
N PHE A 177 15.12 -8.60 -20.40
CA PHE A 177 14.46 -7.37 -19.95
C PHE A 177 15.29 -6.11 -20.29
N GLU A 178 16.61 -6.17 -20.07
CA GLU A 178 17.55 -5.11 -20.44
C GLU A 178 17.53 -4.79 -21.94
N ALA A 179 17.33 -5.80 -22.80
CA ALA A 179 17.21 -5.61 -24.24
C ALA A 179 15.82 -5.08 -24.68
N VAL A 180 14.75 -5.49 -23.99
CA VAL A 180 13.36 -5.09 -24.31
C VAL A 180 13.08 -3.63 -24.01
N ILE A 181 13.65 -3.08 -22.92
CA ILE A 181 13.46 -1.67 -22.54
C ILE A 181 13.80 -0.70 -23.69
N PRO A 182 15.03 -0.68 -24.24
CA PRO A 182 15.38 0.26 -25.31
C PRO A 182 14.61 -0.01 -26.60
N ALA A 183 14.27 -1.27 -26.90
CA ALA A 183 13.44 -1.59 -28.06
C ALA A 183 12.03 -0.98 -27.94
N ARG A 184 11.40 -1.06 -26.76
CA ARG A 184 10.10 -0.43 -26.49
C ARG A 184 10.20 1.10 -26.51
N GLN A 185 11.25 1.68 -25.91
CA GLN A 185 11.50 3.12 -25.96
C GLN A 185 11.61 3.63 -27.41
N LEU A 186 12.36 2.92 -28.27
CA LEU A 186 12.49 3.25 -29.69
C LEU A 186 11.14 3.15 -30.43
N TRP A 187 10.36 2.11 -30.14
CA TRP A 187 9.03 1.95 -30.73
C TRP A 187 8.10 3.11 -30.31
N LEU A 188 8.05 3.45 -29.03
CA LEU A 188 7.25 4.56 -28.51
C LEU A 188 7.65 5.90 -29.14
N GLY A 189 8.96 6.16 -29.21
CA GLY A 189 9.50 7.38 -29.84
C GLY A 189 9.17 7.48 -31.34
N SER A 190 9.25 6.37 -32.08
CA SER A 190 8.89 6.35 -33.51
C SER A 190 7.39 6.51 -33.78
N HIS A 191 6.54 6.30 -32.76
CA HIS A 191 5.08 6.45 -32.84
C HIS A 191 4.57 7.69 -32.09
N SER A 192 5.46 8.65 -31.77
CA SER A 192 5.11 9.94 -31.13
C SER A 192 4.47 9.83 -29.73
N TYR A 193 4.68 8.73 -29.02
CA TYR A 193 4.38 8.64 -27.59
C TYR A 193 5.48 9.39 -26.80
N ARG A 194 5.08 10.14 -25.76
CA ARG A 194 5.97 10.91 -24.88
C ARG A 194 6.06 10.26 -23.51
#